data_AF-A0A2T3AE22-F1
#
_entry.id   AF-A0A2T3AE22-F1
#
_cell.length_a   1.000
_cell.length_b   1.000
_cell.length_c   1.000
_cell.angle_alpha   90.00
_cell.angle_beta   90.00
_cell.angle_gamma   90.00
#
_symmetry.space_group_name_H-M   'P 1'
#
loop_
_entity.id
_entity.type
_entity.pdbx_description
1 polymer ?
#
loop_
_entity_poly.entity_id
_entity_poly.type
_entity_poly.pdbx_seq_one_letter_code
_entity_poly.pdbx_strand_id
1 'polypeptide(L)'
;MKLTPIRVRGKRGQPKASQVFSSQSHDNLEAPQSDGRPKSKRTKTQQASHGNNMARRSNRALSRTSLLHLPQEMLESIFILSRNLSLPLVNRGLHHRLSADSIKYQLIGAAFGPTMGAWYGLDVAEVSSYAGWPNDADHIEGDPDFQSAVIRCSWATYDRLTASLNVWIRQNSHGRPYYTVPKLKYERLSIAPEPGSLYDNAYNSAASSQDAAQTMHMTMDDKLAFDLEYYREDCTHLHNVFRHYGFSSGDSRNRSAKCEMHGHIISAIFGTHIEVHPGVTIPDRLLAGPFESKLEDGNLDMGEQKMRLLFWLVRGGARFQADQTWESSREGFNAMLQLVTRIQEDETPPEVVDRRAALAIQLLRLFNTLNIFEVFWPQYILETTLSHVTNLVLQSDTQTVKGACLAIFAAILRRATRGPTQPAELAVARRAGSRTIFYRPWLQPVRRNVEMALANNFRIARAKRFLCARGEQYTPGAFLDRAVFPR
;
A
#
# COMPACT_ATOMS: atom_id res chain seq x y z
N MET A 1 27.74 -6.88 -41.17
CA MET A 1 28.37 -6.55 -39.86
C MET A 1 28.89 -7.84 -39.26
N LYS A 2 30.17 -7.91 -38.86
CA LYS A 2 30.76 -9.11 -38.24
C LYS A 2 30.25 -9.24 -36.80
N LEU A 3 29.37 -10.20 -36.55
CA LEU A 3 28.85 -10.49 -35.21
C LEU A 3 29.93 -11.20 -34.39
N THR A 4 30.16 -10.72 -33.17
CA THR A 4 31.08 -11.31 -32.20
C THR A 4 30.56 -12.65 -31.69
N PRO A 5 31.35 -13.74 -31.73
CA PRO A 5 30.89 -15.06 -31.31
C PRO A 5 30.71 -15.12 -29.78
N ILE A 6 29.50 -15.48 -29.36
CA ILE A 6 29.15 -15.74 -27.96
C ILE A 6 29.72 -17.09 -27.55
N ARG A 7 30.76 -17.08 -26.69
CA ARG A 7 31.30 -18.30 -26.06
C ARG A 7 30.36 -18.77 -24.95
N VAL A 8 29.54 -19.77 -25.25
CA VAL A 8 28.73 -20.47 -24.25
C VAL A 8 29.65 -21.28 -23.34
N ARG A 9 29.70 -20.90 -22.06
CA ARG A 9 30.51 -21.55 -21.01
C ARG A 9 29.94 -22.95 -20.74
N GLY A 10 30.80 -23.97 -20.89
CA GLY A 10 30.42 -25.38 -20.89
C GLY A 10 29.55 -25.84 -19.72
N LYS A 11 28.54 -26.64 -20.06
CA LYS A 11 27.71 -27.46 -19.18
C LYS A 11 28.61 -28.29 -18.25
N ARG A 12 28.66 -27.91 -16.97
CA ARG A 12 29.20 -28.79 -15.92
C ARG A 12 28.20 -29.93 -15.71
N GLY A 13 28.72 -31.15 -15.70
CA GLY A 13 27.96 -32.40 -15.68
C GLY A 13 26.91 -32.44 -14.56
N GLN A 14 25.74 -32.91 -14.95
CA GLN A 14 24.68 -33.34 -14.03
C GLN A 14 25.22 -34.43 -13.09
N PRO A 15 24.99 -34.35 -11.77
CA PRO A 15 25.26 -35.48 -10.88
C PRO A 15 24.33 -36.66 -11.23
N LYS A 16 24.90 -37.87 -11.18
CA LYS A 16 24.23 -39.14 -11.44
C LYS A 16 23.01 -39.31 -10.54
N ALA A 17 21.89 -39.72 -11.13
CA ALA A 17 20.68 -40.13 -10.42
C ALA A 17 20.99 -41.29 -9.47
N SER A 18 20.84 -41.04 -8.17
CA SER A 18 20.81 -42.08 -7.14
C SER A 18 19.50 -42.85 -7.24
N GLN A 19 19.62 -44.17 -7.21
CA GLN A 19 18.55 -45.14 -7.39
C GLN A 19 17.36 -44.93 -6.45
N VAL A 20 16.19 -45.08 -7.07
CA VAL A 20 14.89 -45.32 -6.46
C VAL A 20 14.96 -46.62 -5.66
N PHE A 21 14.81 -46.54 -4.34
CA PHE A 21 14.38 -47.67 -3.53
C PHE A 21 12.87 -47.52 -3.26
N SER A 22 12.10 -48.42 -3.85
CA SER A 22 10.72 -48.73 -3.48
C SER A 22 10.70 -49.45 -2.14
N SER A 23 9.87 -49.01 -1.20
CA SER A 23 9.48 -49.84 -0.05
C SER A 23 8.06 -49.46 0.35
N GLN A 24 7.14 -50.38 0.07
CA GLN A 24 5.77 -50.40 0.54
C GLN A 24 5.72 -50.72 2.04
N SER A 25 4.79 -50.05 2.73
CA SER A 25 3.94 -50.50 3.86
C SER A 25 4.45 -51.56 4.84
N HIS A 26 4.46 -51.22 6.14
CA HIS A 26 3.64 -51.94 7.13
C HIS A 26 3.54 -51.18 8.47
N ASP A 27 2.37 -51.33 9.09
CA ASP A 27 1.96 -50.87 10.42
C ASP A 27 2.75 -51.47 11.60
N ASN A 28 2.60 -50.78 12.73
CA ASN A 28 2.65 -51.22 14.14
C ASN A 28 3.96 -51.12 14.96
N LEU A 29 3.83 -50.26 15.98
CA LEU A 29 4.03 -50.46 17.43
C LEU A 29 5.36 -50.98 18.00
N GLU A 30 5.74 -50.27 19.08
CA GLU A 30 6.57 -50.65 20.22
C GLU A 30 8.11 -50.62 20.11
N ALA A 31 8.68 -50.16 21.23
CA ALA A 31 10.07 -49.74 21.48
C ALA A 31 10.99 -50.94 21.82
N PRO A 32 12.17 -50.75 22.47
CA PRO A 32 13.30 -49.86 22.24
C PRO A 32 14.64 -50.66 22.05
N GLN A 33 15.75 -49.92 21.92
CA GLN A 33 17.15 -50.35 22.10
C GLN A 33 17.80 -51.20 20.99
N SER A 34 18.83 -50.65 20.34
CA SER A 34 20.13 -51.34 20.23
C SER A 34 21.22 -50.43 19.68
N ASP A 35 22.37 -50.52 20.35
CA ASP A 35 23.67 -50.00 20.00
C ASP A 35 24.16 -50.48 18.61
N GLY A 36 24.80 -49.59 17.85
CA GLY A 36 25.32 -49.99 16.52
C GLY A 36 26.23 -48.97 15.86
N ARG A 37 27.41 -48.74 16.44
CA ARG A 37 28.51 -47.92 15.91
C ARG A 37 29.38 -48.73 14.93
N PRO A 38 29.66 -48.25 13.69
CA PRO A 38 30.84 -48.70 12.96
C PRO A 38 31.95 -47.64 12.99
N LYS A 39 33.10 -48.05 13.53
CA LYS A 39 34.40 -47.35 13.44
C LYS A 39 34.96 -47.56 12.02
N SER A 40 35.17 -46.50 11.25
CA SER A 40 36.01 -46.56 10.04
C SER A 40 37.40 -45.97 10.33
N LYS A 41 38.41 -46.79 10.01
CA LYS A 41 39.83 -46.61 10.28
C LYS A 41 40.48 -45.71 9.21
N ARG A 42 41.08 -44.62 9.67
CA ARG A 42 42.49 -44.22 9.46
C ARG A 42 43.12 -44.57 8.09
N THR A 43 43.40 -43.54 7.29
CA THR A 43 44.58 -43.52 6.41
C THR A 43 45.36 -42.23 6.64
N LYS A 44 46.60 -42.43 7.08
CA LYS A 44 47.57 -41.43 7.53
C LYS A 44 48.54 -41.22 6.36
N THR A 45 48.39 -40.12 5.61
CA THR A 45 49.42 -39.70 4.64
C THR A 45 50.08 -38.44 5.18
N GLN A 46 51.16 -38.65 5.91
CA GLN A 46 52.17 -37.63 6.19
C GLN A 46 53.06 -37.55 4.95
N GLN A 47 53.11 -36.40 4.27
CA GLN A 47 54.29 -36.03 3.51
C GLN A 47 54.46 -34.51 3.42
N ALA A 48 55.72 -34.14 3.59
CA ALA A 48 56.26 -32.82 3.84
C ALA A 48 55.97 -31.78 2.75
N SER A 49 55.63 -30.56 3.19
CA SER A 49 56.10 -29.35 2.52
C SER A 49 56.37 -28.29 3.59
N HIS A 50 57.63 -28.28 4.04
CA HIS A 50 58.23 -27.24 4.86
C HIS A 50 58.63 -26.08 3.93
N GLY A 51 58.21 -24.86 4.27
CA GLY A 51 58.72 -23.64 3.65
C GLY A 51 57.70 -22.80 2.88
N ASN A 52 56.71 -22.22 3.58
CA ASN A 52 56.06 -20.93 3.23
C ASN A 52 55.02 -20.45 4.28
N ASN A 53 55.14 -20.88 5.55
CA ASN A 53 54.06 -20.75 6.54
C ASN A 53 54.04 -19.47 7.41
N MET A 54 54.95 -18.51 7.22
CA MET A 54 54.94 -17.29 8.05
C MET A 54 54.07 -16.15 7.50
N ALA A 55 53.85 -16.03 6.19
CA ALA A 55 53.02 -14.95 5.64
C ALA A 55 51.50 -15.21 5.69
N ARG A 56 51.05 -16.46 5.92
CA ARG A 56 49.62 -16.83 5.96
C ARG A 56 48.97 -16.80 7.35
N ARG A 57 49.75 -16.62 8.43
CA ARG A 57 49.22 -16.58 9.81
C ARG A 57 48.73 -15.20 10.26
N SER A 58 49.24 -14.11 9.67
CA SER A 58 48.86 -12.75 10.06
C SER A 58 47.43 -12.36 9.62
N ASN A 59 46.97 -12.82 8.46
CA ASN A 59 45.61 -12.51 7.97
C ASN A 59 44.47 -13.32 8.62
N ARG A 60 44.74 -14.22 9.59
CA ARG A 60 43.71 -14.92 10.38
C ARG A 60 43.39 -14.26 11.73
N ALA A 61 44.24 -13.35 12.21
CA ALA A 61 44.05 -12.69 13.51
C ALA A 61 43.09 -11.49 13.45
N LEU A 62 42.88 -10.92 12.25
CA LEU A 62 41.77 -9.99 11.97
C LEU A 62 40.56 -10.75 11.40
N SER A 63 40.36 -12.00 11.82
CA SER A 63 39.09 -12.69 11.66
C SER A 63 38.06 -11.95 12.49
N ARG A 64 37.53 -10.90 11.84
CA ARG A 64 36.45 -10.01 12.24
C ARG A 64 35.58 -10.67 13.30
N THR A 65 35.46 -10.02 14.46
CA THR A 65 34.44 -10.32 15.45
C THR A 65 33.13 -10.50 14.70
N SER A 66 32.74 -11.76 14.50
CA SER A 66 31.56 -12.08 13.71
C SER A 66 30.39 -11.44 14.45
N LEU A 67 29.51 -10.74 13.72
CA LEU A 67 28.30 -10.11 14.26
C LEU A 67 27.55 -11.04 15.23
N LEU A 68 27.61 -12.35 15.00
CA LEU A 68 27.01 -13.37 15.87
C LEU A 68 27.52 -13.37 17.32
N HIS A 69 28.71 -12.85 17.62
CA HIS A 69 29.26 -12.79 18.97
C HIS A 69 28.81 -11.55 19.74
N LEU A 70 28.12 -10.61 19.10
CA LEU A 70 27.58 -9.45 19.78
C LEU A 70 26.41 -9.86 20.70
N PRO A 71 26.23 -9.16 21.83
CA PRO A 71 25.02 -9.25 22.64
C PRO A 71 23.77 -9.01 21.80
N GLN A 72 22.65 -9.61 22.21
CA GLN A 72 21.37 -9.57 21.49
C GLN A 72 20.92 -8.12 21.29
N GLU A 73 20.99 -7.33 22.34
CA GLU A 73 20.56 -5.93 22.40
C GLU A 73 21.36 -5.05 21.43
N MET A 74 22.65 -5.32 21.29
CA MET A 74 23.53 -4.62 20.35
C MET A 74 23.18 -4.97 18.91
N LEU A 75 22.88 -6.25 18.62
CA LEU A 75 22.44 -6.67 17.29
C LEU A 75 21.10 -6.06 16.91
N GLU A 76 20.15 -6.01 17.84
CA GLU A 76 18.84 -5.38 17.63
C GLU A 76 18.99 -3.89 17.36
N SER A 77 19.81 -3.20 18.17
CA SER A 77 20.09 -1.77 18.00
C SER A 77 20.75 -1.49 16.64
N ILE A 78 21.78 -2.25 16.27
CA ILE A 78 22.43 -2.14 14.95
C ILE A 78 21.41 -2.38 13.83
N PHE A 79 20.56 -3.39 13.96
CA PHE A 79 19.58 -3.73 12.94
C PHE A 79 18.56 -2.60 12.74
N ILE A 80 18.01 -2.05 13.82
CA ILE A 80 17.03 -0.95 13.78
C ILE A 80 17.69 0.34 13.25
N LEU A 81 18.88 0.70 13.76
CA LEU A 81 19.59 1.90 13.32
C LEU A 81 20.04 1.82 11.86
N SER A 82 20.46 0.65 11.40
CA SER A 82 20.88 0.45 10.00
C SER A 82 19.73 0.45 9.01
N ARG A 83 18.48 0.24 9.47
CA ARG A 83 17.26 0.11 8.65
C ARG A 83 17.40 -0.92 7.51
N ASN A 84 18.35 -1.84 7.63
CA ASN A 84 18.70 -2.75 6.55
C ASN A 84 18.01 -4.10 6.73
N LEU A 85 16.84 -4.25 6.10
CA LEU A 85 16.03 -5.48 6.14
C LEU A 85 16.72 -6.71 5.51
N SER A 86 17.86 -6.53 4.82
CA SER A 86 18.65 -7.65 4.30
C SER A 86 19.55 -8.29 5.36
N LEU A 87 19.78 -7.64 6.51
CA LEU A 87 20.69 -8.14 7.55
C LEU A 87 20.29 -9.53 8.09
N PRO A 88 19.01 -9.82 8.41
CA PRO A 88 18.58 -11.15 8.83
C PRO A 88 18.79 -12.22 7.74
N LEU A 89 18.85 -11.83 6.46
CA LEU A 89 18.99 -12.76 5.33
C LEU A 89 20.44 -13.23 5.12
N VAL A 90 21.43 -12.52 5.69
CA VAL A 90 22.86 -12.86 5.55
C VAL A 90 23.20 -14.17 6.26
N ASN A 91 22.54 -14.47 7.38
CA ASN A 91 22.83 -15.65 8.19
C ASN A 91 21.58 -16.13 8.95
N ARG A 92 21.29 -17.44 8.91
CA ARG A 92 20.17 -18.06 9.65
C ARG A 92 20.22 -17.82 11.16
N GLY A 93 21.41 -17.76 11.76
CA GLY A 93 21.58 -17.42 13.17
C GLY A 93 21.18 -15.97 13.47
N LEU A 94 21.50 -15.03 12.58
CA LEU A 94 21.01 -13.65 12.69
C LEU A 94 19.51 -13.57 12.46
N HIS A 95 18.97 -14.33 11.52
CA HIS A 95 17.53 -14.40 11.28
C HIS A 95 16.76 -14.75 12.56
N HIS A 96 17.14 -15.85 13.23
CA HIS A 96 16.47 -16.28 14.46
C HIS A 96 16.58 -15.24 15.58
N ARG A 97 17.74 -14.60 15.72
CA ARG A 97 17.94 -13.56 16.75
C ARG A 97 17.15 -12.30 16.44
N LEU A 98 17.03 -11.92 15.17
CA LEU A 98 16.35 -10.70 14.73
C LEU A 98 14.88 -10.91 14.37
N SER A 99 14.34 -12.13 14.48
CA SER A 99 12.96 -12.44 14.14
C SER A 99 11.95 -12.17 15.25
N ALA A 100 12.39 -11.65 16.40
CA ALA A 100 11.52 -11.31 17.52
C ALA A 100 10.46 -10.28 17.11
N ASP A 101 9.24 -10.45 17.62
CA ASP A 101 8.13 -9.56 17.26
C ASP A 101 8.34 -8.12 17.77
N SER A 102 8.99 -7.95 18.92
CA SER A 102 9.42 -6.64 19.45
C SER A 102 10.24 -5.84 18.44
N ILE A 103 11.17 -6.50 17.73
CA ILE A 103 12.02 -5.87 16.72
C ILE A 103 11.18 -5.45 15.51
N LYS A 104 10.22 -6.28 15.09
CA LYS A 104 9.32 -5.94 13.98
C LYS A 104 8.46 -4.72 14.31
N TYR A 105 7.94 -4.64 15.53
CA TYR A 105 7.23 -3.44 16.02
C TYR A 105 8.14 -2.21 16.02
N GLN A 106 9.39 -2.34 16.48
CA GLN A 106 10.34 -1.23 16.47
C GLN A 106 10.73 -0.80 15.04
N LEU A 107 10.86 -1.73 14.09
CA LEU A 107 11.11 -1.41 12.68
C LEU A 107 9.93 -0.69 12.03
N ILE A 108 8.69 -1.13 12.29
CA ILE A 108 7.50 -0.43 11.79
C ILE A 108 7.44 0.98 12.41
N GLY A 109 7.63 1.10 13.73
CA GLY A 109 7.69 2.40 14.40
C GLY A 109 8.80 3.30 13.84
N ALA A 110 9.97 2.75 13.51
CA ALA A 110 11.06 3.50 12.90
C ALA A 110 10.78 3.92 11.45
N ALA A 111 10.01 3.11 10.70
CA ALA A 111 9.67 3.37 9.30
C ALA A 111 8.56 4.43 9.16
N PHE A 112 7.49 4.29 9.92
CA PHE A 112 6.29 5.14 9.82
C PHE A 112 6.28 6.28 10.83
N GLY A 113 7.03 6.16 11.92
CA GLY A 113 7.07 7.13 13.00
C GLY A 113 7.43 8.55 12.59
N PRO A 114 8.38 8.81 11.67
CA PRO A 114 8.65 10.17 11.19
C PRO A 114 7.45 10.78 10.46
N THR A 115 6.82 10.03 9.54
CA THR A 115 5.62 10.50 8.83
C THR A 115 4.46 10.73 9.79
N MET A 116 4.18 9.78 10.68
CA MET A 116 3.14 9.97 11.68
C MET A 116 3.49 11.09 12.66
N GLY A 117 4.75 11.28 13.05
CA GLY A 117 5.18 12.36 13.93
C GLY A 117 4.79 13.75 13.40
N ALA A 118 4.97 13.95 12.09
CA ALA A 118 4.62 15.20 11.42
C ALA A 118 3.11 15.39 11.22
N TRP A 119 2.36 14.30 11.00
CA TRP A 119 0.98 14.37 10.47
C TRP A 119 -0.10 13.76 11.38
N TYR A 120 0.28 13.19 12.52
CA TYR A 120 -0.66 12.56 13.45
C TYR A 120 -1.66 13.57 14.01
N GLY A 121 -2.95 13.25 13.87
CA GLY A 121 -4.04 14.10 14.34
C GLY A 121 -4.41 15.25 13.41
N LEU A 122 -3.72 15.41 12.28
CA LEU A 122 -3.98 16.50 11.34
C LEU A 122 -4.82 16.00 10.16
N ASP A 123 -5.91 16.73 9.86
CA ASP A 123 -6.62 16.57 8.60
C ASP A 123 -5.87 17.33 7.51
N VAL A 124 -5.54 16.67 6.39
CA VAL A 124 -4.91 17.29 5.21
C VAL A 124 -5.67 18.54 4.74
N ALA A 125 -6.99 18.57 4.92
CA ALA A 125 -7.81 19.72 4.57
C ALA A 125 -7.61 20.92 5.51
N GLU A 126 -7.16 20.70 6.74
CA GLU A 126 -6.88 21.75 7.73
C GLU A 126 -5.47 22.31 7.58
N VAL A 127 -4.54 21.51 7.03
CA VAL A 127 -3.17 21.95 6.82
C VAL A 127 -3.08 22.92 5.64
N SER A 128 -3.09 24.20 5.98
CA SER A 128 -2.83 25.31 5.05
C SER A 128 -1.32 25.51 4.89
N SER A 129 -0.70 24.66 4.07
CA SER A 129 0.68 24.88 3.59
C SER A 129 0.65 25.63 2.25
N TYR A 130 1.35 25.16 1.22
CA TYR A 130 1.35 25.76 -0.13
C TYR A 130 0.44 25.00 -1.12
N ALA A 131 0.07 25.65 -2.22
CA ALA A 131 -0.77 25.02 -3.25
C ALA A 131 -0.08 23.77 -3.83
N GLY A 132 -0.74 22.61 -3.68
CA GLY A 132 -0.24 21.33 -4.20
C GLY A 132 0.67 20.56 -3.24
N TRP A 133 0.87 21.02 -2.00
CA TRP A 133 1.68 20.34 -1.01
C TRP A 133 1.35 18.84 -0.80
N PRO A 134 0.08 18.36 -0.90
CA PRO A 134 -0.18 16.92 -0.72
C PRO A 134 0.45 16.05 -1.81
N ASN A 135 0.88 16.67 -2.92
CA ASN A 135 1.52 15.99 -4.04
C ASN A 135 3.04 16.10 -4.00
N ASP A 136 3.58 16.92 -3.10
CA ASP A 136 5.00 17.14 -2.98
C ASP A 136 5.57 16.14 -1.97
N ALA A 137 5.87 14.95 -2.48
CA ALA A 137 6.42 13.86 -1.69
C ALA A 137 7.77 14.25 -1.06
N ASP A 138 8.53 15.19 -1.63
CA ASP A 138 9.85 15.56 -1.14
C ASP A 138 9.78 16.40 0.16
N HIS A 139 8.63 17.01 0.44
CA HIS A 139 8.42 17.84 1.64
C HIS A 139 7.72 17.10 2.79
N ILE A 140 7.29 15.86 2.56
CA ILE A 140 6.62 15.07 3.60
C ILE A 140 7.70 14.34 4.39
N GLU A 141 7.66 14.48 5.72
CA GLU A 141 8.61 13.76 6.57
C GLU A 141 8.44 12.23 6.43
N GLY A 142 9.56 11.51 6.33
CA GLY A 142 9.56 10.06 6.16
C GLY A 142 10.65 9.57 5.23
N ASP A 143 10.79 8.25 5.18
CA ASP A 143 11.64 7.55 4.22
C ASP A 143 10.74 6.59 3.41
N PRO A 144 10.31 6.97 2.20
CA PRO A 144 9.41 6.15 1.39
C PRO A 144 10.03 4.81 1.02
N ASP A 145 11.34 4.74 0.80
CA ASP A 145 12.03 3.52 0.42
C ASP A 145 12.02 2.52 1.58
N PHE A 146 12.30 3.01 2.79
CA PHE A 146 12.27 2.17 3.99
C PHE A 146 10.85 1.70 4.32
N GLN A 147 9.84 2.58 4.25
CA GLN A 147 8.43 2.18 4.40
C GLN A 147 8.03 1.12 3.37
N SER A 148 8.38 1.32 2.10
CA SER A 148 8.13 0.36 1.02
C SER A 148 8.79 -0.99 1.30
N ALA A 149 10.04 -0.99 1.78
CA ALA A 149 10.78 -2.19 2.12
C ALA A 149 10.12 -2.96 3.29
N VAL A 150 9.62 -2.25 4.31
CA VAL A 150 8.87 -2.85 5.43
C VAL A 150 7.56 -3.48 4.94
N ILE A 151 6.76 -2.79 4.12
CA ILE A 151 5.47 -3.33 3.63
C ILE A 151 5.67 -4.53 2.69
N ARG A 152 6.80 -4.59 1.97
CA ARG A 152 7.15 -5.76 1.13
C ARG A 152 7.45 -7.02 1.94
N CYS A 153 7.79 -6.87 3.22
CA CYS A 153 8.08 -8.02 4.07
C CYS A 153 6.83 -8.87 4.35
N SER A 154 6.95 -10.19 4.25
CA SER A 154 5.83 -11.12 4.45
C SER A 154 5.23 -11.05 5.86
N TRP A 155 6.03 -10.67 6.86
CA TRP A 155 5.61 -10.51 8.24
C TRP A 155 4.88 -9.19 8.52
N ALA A 156 4.91 -8.21 7.60
CA ALA A 156 4.21 -6.94 7.75
C ALA A 156 2.74 -7.11 7.33
N THR A 157 1.96 -7.78 8.17
CA THR A 157 0.51 -7.93 8.01
C THR A 157 -0.22 -6.67 8.50
N TYR A 158 -1.46 -6.49 8.06
CA TYR A 158 -2.32 -5.38 8.52
C TYR A 158 -2.37 -5.32 10.06
N ASP A 159 -2.68 -6.42 10.73
CA ASP A 159 -2.83 -6.44 12.20
C ASP A 159 -1.52 -6.10 12.93
N ARG A 160 -0.37 -6.51 12.37
CA ARG A 160 0.94 -6.18 12.97
C ARG A 160 1.29 -4.71 12.75
N LEU A 161 0.97 -4.16 11.58
CA LEU A 161 1.15 -2.73 11.29
C LEU A 161 0.31 -1.89 12.25
N THR A 162 -1.01 -2.11 12.33
CA THR A 162 -1.89 -1.33 13.22
C THR A 162 -1.49 -1.47 14.69
N ALA A 163 -1.22 -2.69 15.17
CA ALA A 163 -0.74 -2.90 16.53
C ALA A 163 0.57 -2.14 16.82
N SER A 164 1.50 -2.11 15.86
CA SER A 164 2.74 -1.33 15.99
C SER A 164 2.49 0.16 16.08
N LEU A 165 1.60 0.67 15.24
CA LEU A 165 1.26 2.08 15.21
C LEU A 165 0.57 2.49 16.52
N ASN A 166 -0.28 1.65 17.08
CA ASN A 166 -0.86 1.90 18.41
C ASN A 166 0.20 1.99 19.51
N VAL A 167 1.24 1.16 19.47
CA VAL A 167 2.38 1.29 20.40
C VAL A 167 3.09 2.62 20.18
N TRP A 168 3.36 2.99 18.93
CA TRP A 168 3.98 4.27 18.60
C TRP A 168 3.13 5.46 19.08
N ILE A 169 1.81 5.42 18.90
CA ILE A 169 0.86 6.45 19.33
C ILE A 169 0.91 6.64 20.85
N ARG A 170 0.91 5.55 21.63
CA ARG A 170 0.99 5.64 23.10
C ARG A 170 2.28 6.29 23.58
N GLN A 171 3.37 6.12 22.82
CA GLN A 171 4.68 6.65 23.16
C GLN A 171 4.89 8.10 22.68
N ASN A 172 4.33 8.46 21.51
CA ASN A 172 4.72 9.70 20.80
C ASN A 172 3.56 10.68 20.56
N SER A 173 2.31 10.31 20.85
CA SER A 173 1.17 11.24 20.60
C SER A 173 1.19 12.47 21.49
N HIS A 174 1.95 12.47 22.60
CA HIS A 174 1.99 13.57 23.57
C HIS A 174 0.60 14.05 24.04
N GLY A 175 -0.35 13.12 24.17
CA GLY A 175 -1.74 13.43 24.54
C GLY A 175 -2.57 14.08 23.43
N ARG A 176 -2.03 14.19 22.21
CA ARG A 176 -2.81 14.64 21.05
C ARG A 176 -3.85 13.56 20.70
N PRO A 177 -5.11 13.95 20.49
CA PRO A 177 -6.11 13.02 19.99
C PRO A 177 -5.77 12.63 18.54
N TYR A 178 -6.00 11.36 18.20
CA TYR A 178 -5.79 10.88 16.84
C TYR A 178 -6.78 11.50 15.85
N TYR A 179 -8.02 11.63 16.28
CA TYR A 179 -9.04 12.25 15.47
C TYR A 179 -9.86 13.18 16.36
N THR A 180 -9.79 14.47 16.06
CA THR A 180 -10.76 15.43 16.57
C THR A 180 -11.76 15.66 15.48
N VAL A 181 -13.03 15.37 15.74
CA VAL A 181 -14.13 15.65 14.83
C VAL A 181 -14.10 17.16 14.49
N PRO A 182 -13.68 17.58 13.29
CA PRO A 182 -13.45 18.99 13.00
C PRO A 182 -14.73 19.81 13.09
N LYS A 183 -14.62 21.06 13.55
CA LYS A 183 -15.69 22.06 13.38
C LYS A 183 -16.02 22.28 11.89
N LEU A 184 -15.03 22.16 11.00
CA LEU A 184 -15.16 22.30 9.54
C LEU A 184 -15.96 21.17 8.87
N LYS A 185 -16.28 20.09 9.59
CA LYS A 185 -17.13 19.02 9.08
C LYS A 185 -18.62 19.35 9.10
N TYR A 186 -19.07 20.36 9.84
CA TYR A 186 -20.49 20.76 9.85
C TYR A 186 -20.97 21.17 8.45
N GLU A 187 -20.15 21.89 7.68
CA GLU A 187 -20.47 22.33 6.30
C GLU A 187 -20.32 21.21 5.25
N ARG A 188 -19.45 20.21 5.49
CA ARG A 188 -19.26 19.09 4.55
C ARG A 188 -20.28 17.97 4.77
N LEU A 189 -20.66 17.74 6.04
CA LEU A 189 -21.63 16.72 6.41
C LEU A 189 -23.08 17.20 6.29
N SER A 190 -23.35 18.51 6.32
CA SER A 190 -24.69 19.06 6.04
C SER A 190 -25.20 18.77 4.63
N ILE A 191 -24.32 18.33 3.73
CA ILE A 191 -24.68 17.95 2.35
C ILE A 191 -25.23 16.50 2.28
N ALA A 192 -25.00 15.66 3.30
CA ALA A 192 -25.56 14.30 3.37
C ALA A 192 -25.52 13.68 4.79
N PRO A 193 -26.30 14.15 5.77
CA PRO A 193 -26.54 13.36 6.97
C PRO A 193 -27.61 12.31 6.66
N GLU A 194 -27.20 11.07 6.43
CA GLU A 194 -28.11 9.93 6.63
C GLU A 194 -28.41 9.89 8.15
N PRO A 195 -29.69 10.03 8.57
CA PRO A 195 -30.08 9.93 9.97
C PRO A 195 -29.62 8.60 10.56
N GLY A 196 -28.90 8.64 11.69
CA GLY A 196 -28.37 7.45 12.35
C GLY A 196 -26.96 7.00 11.92
N SER A 197 -26.30 7.70 10.99
CA SER A 197 -24.86 7.48 10.73
C SER A 197 -24.02 7.73 12.00
N LEU A 198 -22.85 7.10 12.15
CA LEU A 198 -22.00 7.34 13.33
C LEU A 198 -21.60 8.82 13.48
N TYR A 199 -21.51 9.55 12.37
CA TYR A 199 -21.36 11.01 12.42
C TYR A 199 -22.62 11.66 13.00
N ASP A 200 -23.80 11.35 12.47
CA ASP A 200 -25.07 11.85 13.01
C ASP A 200 -25.22 11.51 14.51
N ASN A 201 -24.86 10.31 14.94
CA ASN A 201 -24.88 9.92 16.36
C ASN A 201 -23.83 10.66 17.20
N ALA A 202 -22.57 10.77 16.72
CA ALA A 202 -21.50 11.48 17.41
C ALA A 202 -21.77 13.00 17.49
N TYR A 203 -22.52 13.57 16.55
CA TYR A 203 -22.90 14.98 16.52
C TYR A 203 -24.20 15.26 17.27
N ASN A 204 -25.23 14.43 17.12
CA ASN A 204 -26.51 14.59 17.82
C ASN A 204 -26.36 14.41 19.33
N SER A 205 -25.45 13.53 19.78
CA SER A 205 -25.11 13.42 21.21
C SER A 205 -24.40 14.67 21.76
N ALA A 206 -23.61 15.36 20.92
CA ALA A 206 -22.89 16.57 21.29
C ALA A 206 -23.78 17.82 21.29
N ALA A 207 -24.83 17.84 20.46
CA ALA A 207 -25.76 18.98 20.37
C ALA A 207 -26.84 18.98 21.46
N SER A 208 -27.19 17.82 22.03
CA SER A 208 -28.25 17.69 23.03
C SER A 208 -27.78 17.76 24.49
N SER A 209 -26.47 17.79 24.75
CA SER A 209 -25.93 17.84 26.11
C SER A 209 -25.11 19.12 26.33
N GLN A 210 -25.35 19.83 27.43
CA GLN A 210 -24.54 20.96 27.88
C GLN A 210 -23.08 20.57 28.20
N ASP A 211 -22.74 19.28 28.12
CA ASP A 211 -21.38 18.74 28.21
C ASP A 211 -20.66 18.68 26.84
N ALA A 212 -20.94 19.63 25.95
CA ALA A 212 -20.33 19.79 24.62
C ALA A 212 -18.77 19.91 24.62
N ALA A 213 -18.14 19.91 25.80
CA ALA A 213 -16.70 19.83 25.96
C ALA A 213 -16.16 18.38 25.90
N GLN A 214 -17.00 17.34 26.00
CA GLN A 214 -16.60 15.96 25.75
C GLN A 214 -16.49 15.72 24.24
N THR A 215 -15.43 16.26 23.66
CA THR A 215 -14.99 15.94 22.31
C THR A 215 -14.77 14.44 22.25
N MET A 216 -15.57 13.71 21.47
CA MET A 216 -15.43 12.26 21.31
C MET A 216 -14.09 11.97 20.65
N HIS A 217 -13.10 11.60 21.47
CA HIS A 217 -11.77 11.22 21.00
C HIS A 217 -11.83 9.79 20.47
N MET A 218 -11.67 9.61 19.15
CA MET A 218 -11.54 8.28 18.55
C MET A 218 -10.08 7.84 18.58
N THR A 219 -9.83 6.57 18.91
CA THR A 219 -8.51 5.97 18.68
C THR A 219 -8.27 5.77 17.19
N MET A 220 -7.01 5.51 16.80
CA MET A 220 -6.68 5.17 15.41
C MET A 220 -7.43 3.92 14.95
N ASP A 221 -7.53 2.89 15.79
CA ASP A 221 -8.26 1.67 15.47
C ASP A 221 -9.75 1.93 15.28
N ASP A 222 -10.38 2.69 16.17
CA ASP A 222 -11.81 3.04 16.05
C ASP A 222 -12.07 3.79 14.74
N LYS A 223 -11.17 4.73 14.40
CA LYS A 223 -11.31 5.54 13.19
C LYS A 223 -11.03 4.73 11.93
N LEU A 224 -10.04 3.84 11.94
CA LEU A 224 -9.76 2.93 10.81
C LEU A 224 -10.89 1.91 10.62
N ALA A 225 -11.42 1.35 11.70
CA ALA A 225 -12.58 0.44 11.65
C ALA A 225 -13.80 1.17 11.09
N PHE A 226 -14.05 2.40 11.56
CA PHE A 226 -15.11 3.24 11.03
C PHE A 226 -14.93 3.55 9.53
N ASP A 227 -13.74 4.01 9.12
CA ASP A 227 -13.46 4.33 7.72
C ASP A 227 -13.61 3.09 6.82
N LEU A 228 -13.20 1.91 7.31
CA LEU A 228 -13.33 0.65 6.59
C LEU A 228 -14.79 0.19 6.48
N GLU A 229 -15.57 0.30 7.55
CA GLU A 229 -16.98 -0.11 7.52
C GLU A 229 -17.77 0.80 6.59
N TYR A 230 -17.55 2.12 6.68
CA TYR A 230 -18.15 3.06 5.76
C TYR A 230 -17.76 2.77 4.30
N TYR A 231 -16.49 2.44 4.06
CA TYR A 231 -16.01 2.05 2.74
C TYR A 231 -16.73 0.79 2.21
N ARG A 232 -16.99 -0.19 3.08
CA ARG A 232 -17.75 -1.40 2.74
C ARG A 232 -19.21 -1.09 2.43
N GLU A 233 -19.88 -0.31 3.26
CA GLU A 233 -21.26 0.12 3.06
C GLU A 233 -21.44 0.83 1.72
N ASP A 234 -20.54 1.74 1.38
CA ASP A 234 -20.54 2.45 0.10
C ASP A 234 -20.33 1.48 -1.10
N CYS A 235 -19.44 0.49 -0.95
CA CYS A 235 -19.27 -0.57 -1.97
C CYS A 235 -20.54 -1.43 -2.14
N THR A 236 -21.18 -1.80 -1.03
CA THR A 236 -22.45 -2.56 -1.02
C THR A 236 -23.58 -1.74 -1.64
N HIS A 237 -23.67 -0.45 -1.32
CA HIS A 237 -24.65 0.43 -1.93
C HIS A 237 -24.45 0.54 -3.45
N LEU A 238 -23.19 0.68 -3.92
CA LEU A 238 -22.90 0.64 -5.34
C LEU A 238 -23.36 -0.67 -5.97
N HIS A 239 -23.09 -1.80 -5.33
CA HIS A 239 -23.55 -3.11 -5.80
C HIS A 239 -25.08 -3.16 -5.95
N ASN A 240 -25.80 -2.74 -4.91
CA ASN A 240 -27.26 -2.74 -4.87
C ASN A 240 -27.88 -1.82 -5.92
N VAL A 241 -27.28 -0.64 -6.17
CA VAL A 241 -27.72 0.26 -7.24
C VAL A 241 -27.59 -0.40 -8.62
N PHE A 242 -26.52 -1.14 -8.89
CA PHE A 242 -26.40 -1.83 -10.18
C PHE A 242 -27.33 -3.03 -10.29
N ARG A 243 -27.57 -3.75 -9.18
CA ARG A 243 -28.47 -4.90 -9.12
C ARG A 243 -29.94 -4.51 -9.35
N HIS A 244 -30.44 -3.48 -8.64
CA HIS A 244 -31.86 -3.13 -8.71
C HIS A 244 -32.25 -2.36 -9.98
N TYR A 245 -31.36 -1.54 -10.53
CA TYR A 245 -31.72 -0.68 -11.66
C TYR A 245 -31.46 -1.35 -13.02
N GLY A 246 -30.83 -2.54 -13.07
CA GLY A 246 -30.48 -3.30 -14.29
C GLY A 246 -29.66 -2.47 -15.28
N PHE A 247 -29.19 -3.01 -16.42
CA PHE A 247 -28.54 -2.19 -17.46
C PHE A 247 -29.54 -1.55 -18.46
N SER A 248 -30.80 -2.00 -18.44
CA SER A 248 -31.74 -1.83 -19.55
C SER A 248 -32.58 -0.54 -19.55
N SER A 249 -32.56 0.27 -18.47
CA SER A 249 -33.31 1.53 -18.48
C SER A 249 -32.52 2.60 -19.21
N GLY A 250 -33.10 3.15 -20.29
CA GLY A 250 -32.50 4.16 -21.18
C GLY A 250 -32.07 5.48 -20.52
N ASP A 251 -32.20 5.60 -19.20
CA ASP A 251 -31.76 6.74 -18.41
C ASP A 251 -30.30 6.60 -17.95
N SER A 252 -29.38 6.59 -18.93
CA SER A 252 -27.93 6.50 -18.68
C SER A 252 -27.36 7.71 -17.94
N ARG A 253 -28.04 8.88 -18.00
CA ARG A 253 -27.58 10.12 -17.36
C ARG A 253 -27.76 10.09 -15.84
N ASN A 254 -28.90 9.64 -15.34
CA ASN A 254 -29.14 9.58 -13.89
C ASN A 254 -28.22 8.59 -13.16
N ARG A 255 -27.73 7.55 -13.85
CA ARG A 255 -26.84 6.54 -13.25
C ARG A 255 -25.41 7.04 -13.08
N SER A 256 -24.88 7.80 -14.04
CA SER A 256 -23.56 8.43 -13.93
C SER A 256 -23.54 9.37 -12.73
N ALA A 257 -24.58 10.19 -12.57
CA ALA A 257 -24.70 11.12 -11.45
C ALA A 257 -24.70 10.42 -10.08
N LYS A 258 -25.43 9.29 -9.94
CA LYS A 258 -25.43 8.50 -8.70
C LYS A 258 -24.06 7.85 -8.42
N CYS A 259 -23.37 7.34 -9.44
CA CYS A 259 -22.00 6.81 -9.27
C CYS A 259 -21.00 7.91 -8.89
N GLU A 260 -21.18 9.12 -9.43
CA GLU A 260 -20.31 10.27 -9.17
C GLU A 260 -20.47 10.81 -7.74
N MET A 261 -21.70 10.86 -7.20
CA MET A 261 -21.93 11.29 -5.81
C MET A 261 -21.10 10.51 -4.79
N HIS A 262 -20.97 9.19 -4.95
CA HIS A 262 -20.21 8.35 -4.03
C HIS A 262 -18.69 8.60 -4.11
N GLY A 263 -18.21 9.11 -5.26
CA GLY A 263 -16.80 9.48 -5.42
C GLY A 263 -16.36 10.60 -4.47
N HIS A 264 -17.27 11.51 -4.12
CA HIS A 264 -16.97 12.60 -3.17
C HIS A 264 -16.76 12.08 -1.75
N ILE A 265 -17.51 11.05 -1.37
CA ILE A 265 -17.44 10.50 -0.01
C ILE A 265 -16.20 9.65 0.16
N ILE A 266 -15.89 8.81 -0.82
CA ILE A 266 -14.60 8.11 -0.92
C ILE A 266 -13.47 9.14 -0.82
N SER A 267 -13.53 10.23 -1.59
CA SER A 267 -12.53 11.29 -1.52
C SER A 267 -12.48 12.05 -0.17
N ALA A 268 -13.50 11.94 0.67
CA ALA A 268 -13.49 12.49 2.02
C ALA A 268 -12.86 11.51 3.04
N ILE A 269 -12.87 10.21 2.77
CA ILE A 269 -12.15 9.21 3.56
C ILE A 269 -10.69 9.18 3.15
N PHE A 270 -10.44 9.09 1.84
CA PHE A 270 -9.10 9.03 1.28
C PHE A 270 -8.49 10.43 1.19
N GLY A 271 -7.30 10.61 1.76
CA GLY A 271 -6.57 11.87 1.69
C GLY A 271 -6.91 12.87 2.79
N THR A 272 -7.63 12.46 3.84
CA THR A 272 -7.73 13.25 5.08
C THR A 272 -6.56 12.98 6.02
N HIS A 273 -5.89 11.83 5.93
CA HIS A 273 -4.82 11.44 6.83
C HIS A 273 -3.54 11.14 6.03
N ILE A 274 -2.39 11.51 6.59
CA ILE A 274 -1.07 11.14 6.06
C ILE A 274 -0.38 10.30 7.13
N GLU A 275 -0.56 8.98 7.04
CA GLU A 275 0.09 8.00 7.91
C GLU A 275 1.23 7.28 7.18
N VAL A 276 1.13 7.25 5.86
CA VAL A 276 2.05 6.60 4.94
C VAL A 276 2.57 7.66 3.99
N HIS A 277 3.89 7.65 3.80
CA HIS A 277 4.51 8.63 2.92
C HIS A 277 3.97 8.45 1.49
N PRO A 278 3.54 9.52 0.78
CA PRO A 278 2.90 9.37 -0.54
C PRO A 278 3.80 8.80 -1.63
N GLY A 279 5.12 8.84 -1.43
CA GLY A 279 6.12 8.17 -2.27
C GLY A 279 6.30 6.67 -2.01
N VAL A 280 5.56 6.07 -1.07
CA VAL A 280 5.63 4.62 -0.82
C VAL A 280 5.16 3.83 -2.04
N THR A 281 5.96 2.85 -2.44
CA THR A 281 5.61 1.88 -3.47
C THR A 281 4.71 0.79 -2.88
N ILE A 282 3.51 0.65 -3.44
CA ILE A 282 2.58 -0.41 -3.03
C ILE A 282 3.13 -1.76 -3.52
N PRO A 283 3.31 -2.78 -2.66
CA PRO A 283 3.86 -4.06 -3.12
C PRO A 283 3.00 -4.71 -4.21
N ASP A 284 3.65 -5.26 -5.25
CA ASP A 284 2.98 -5.97 -6.34
C ASP A 284 2.08 -7.10 -5.83
N ARG A 285 2.47 -7.78 -4.75
CA ARG A 285 1.64 -8.85 -4.14
C ARG A 285 0.27 -8.39 -3.62
N LEU A 286 0.08 -7.10 -3.37
CA LEU A 286 -1.21 -6.51 -2.97
C LEU A 286 -2.03 -6.07 -4.17
N LEU A 287 -1.34 -5.65 -5.24
CA LEU A 287 -1.94 -5.25 -6.51
C LEU A 287 -2.24 -6.44 -7.41
N ALA A 288 -1.53 -7.56 -7.24
CA ALA A 288 -1.71 -8.79 -7.99
C ALA A 288 -2.43 -9.84 -7.14
N GLY A 289 -3.17 -10.71 -7.84
CA GLY A 289 -3.75 -11.90 -7.26
C GLY A 289 -2.69 -12.91 -6.76
N PRO A 290 -3.11 -14.07 -6.24
CA PRO A 290 -4.51 -14.45 -6.05
C PRO A 290 -5.14 -13.71 -4.85
N PHE A 291 -6.46 -13.51 -4.90
CA PHE A 291 -7.29 -13.01 -3.79
C PHE A 291 -8.14 -14.12 -3.14
N GLU A 292 -8.08 -15.32 -3.71
CA GLU A 292 -8.75 -16.52 -3.22
C GLU A 292 -7.69 -17.62 -3.10
N SER A 293 -7.79 -18.48 -2.10
CA SER A 293 -6.93 -19.65 -2.01
C SER A 293 -7.08 -20.53 -3.24
N LYS A 294 -5.98 -21.12 -3.73
CA LYS A 294 -6.05 -22.12 -4.81
C LYS A 294 -6.60 -23.47 -4.33
N LEU A 295 -6.65 -23.68 -3.02
CA LEU A 295 -7.27 -24.86 -2.42
C LEU A 295 -8.78 -24.84 -2.68
N GLU A 296 -9.37 -26.03 -2.76
CA GLU A 296 -10.78 -26.25 -3.11
C GLU A 296 -11.76 -25.51 -2.18
N ASP A 297 -11.31 -25.10 -1.00
CA ASP A 297 -12.11 -24.45 0.02
C ASP A 297 -12.63 -23.05 -0.37
N GLY A 298 -12.09 -22.44 -1.44
CA GLY A 298 -12.53 -21.10 -1.88
C GLY A 298 -12.34 -20.00 -0.82
N ASN A 299 -11.41 -20.20 0.12
CA ASN A 299 -11.21 -19.29 1.24
C ASN A 299 -10.74 -17.90 0.75
N LEU A 300 -11.43 -16.85 1.19
CA LEU A 300 -11.23 -15.45 0.86
C LEU A 300 -10.40 -14.66 1.90
N ASP A 301 -10.02 -15.26 3.03
CA ASP A 301 -9.34 -14.57 4.15
C ASP A 301 -8.05 -13.86 3.70
N MET A 302 -7.28 -14.49 2.81
CA MET A 302 -6.09 -13.88 2.23
C MET A 302 -6.42 -12.65 1.39
N GLY A 303 -7.49 -12.70 0.59
CA GLY A 303 -7.96 -11.57 -0.20
C GLY A 303 -8.46 -10.43 0.68
N GLU A 304 -9.18 -10.75 1.75
CA GLU A 304 -9.63 -9.77 2.74
C GLU A 304 -8.46 -9.11 3.48
N GLN A 305 -7.44 -9.87 3.88
CA GLN A 305 -6.22 -9.32 4.48
C GLN A 305 -5.47 -8.38 3.51
N LYS A 306 -5.33 -8.78 2.24
CA LYS A 306 -4.73 -7.92 1.20
C LYS A 306 -5.56 -6.65 0.99
N MET A 307 -6.89 -6.77 0.95
CA MET A 307 -7.81 -5.65 0.79
C MET A 307 -7.69 -4.66 1.97
N ARG A 308 -7.70 -5.14 3.22
CA ARG A 308 -7.53 -4.29 4.42
C ARG A 308 -6.19 -3.57 4.43
N LEU A 309 -5.12 -4.26 4.06
CA LEU A 309 -3.80 -3.66 3.96
C LEU A 309 -3.73 -2.60 2.84
N LEU A 310 -4.27 -2.91 1.66
CA LEU A 310 -4.33 -1.95 0.56
C LEU A 310 -5.20 -0.74 0.93
N PHE A 311 -6.36 -0.96 1.55
CA PHE A 311 -7.22 0.09 2.06
C PHE A 311 -6.47 1.03 3.00
N TRP A 312 -5.78 0.49 4.00
CA TRP A 312 -4.98 1.28 4.94
C TRP A 312 -3.89 2.09 4.23
N LEU A 313 -3.17 1.49 3.28
CA LEU A 313 -2.14 2.20 2.51
C LEU A 313 -2.74 3.38 1.73
N VAL A 314 -3.80 3.15 0.96
CA VAL A 314 -4.45 4.19 0.14
C VAL A 314 -5.04 5.28 1.04
N ARG A 315 -5.69 4.91 2.15
CA ARG A 315 -6.27 5.81 3.14
C ARG A 315 -5.19 6.64 3.84
N GLY A 316 -4.06 6.02 4.17
CA GLY A 316 -2.90 6.66 4.79
C GLY A 316 -2.08 7.55 3.85
N GLY A 317 -2.42 7.63 2.57
CA GLY A 317 -1.79 8.54 1.60
C GLY A 317 -0.87 7.89 0.57
N ALA A 318 -0.71 6.56 0.58
CA ALA A 318 0.07 5.85 -0.43
C ALA A 318 -0.53 6.02 -1.83
N ARG A 319 0.35 6.09 -2.84
CA ARG A 319 -0.01 6.35 -4.24
C ARG A 319 0.59 5.27 -5.14
N PHE A 320 -0.03 5.08 -6.29
CA PHE A 320 0.57 4.27 -7.34
C PHE A 320 1.73 5.06 -7.97
N GLN A 321 2.93 4.51 -7.92
CA GLN A 321 4.14 5.20 -8.36
C GLN A 321 4.41 4.99 -9.85
N ALA A 322 5.18 5.89 -10.46
CA ALA A 322 5.51 5.83 -11.89
C ALA A 322 6.46 4.68 -12.25
N ASP A 323 7.20 4.13 -11.28
CA ASP A 323 8.05 2.94 -11.44
C ASP A 323 7.25 1.63 -11.37
N GLN A 324 5.98 1.68 -10.94
CA GLN A 324 5.10 0.52 -10.90
C GLN A 324 4.50 0.26 -12.27
N THR A 325 4.63 -0.98 -12.70
CA THR A 325 4.18 -1.42 -14.02
C THR A 325 2.67 -1.69 -14.03
N TRP A 326 1.98 -1.39 -15.13
CA TRP A 326 0.54 -1.62 -15.24
C TRP A 326 0.22 -3.12 -15.25
N GLU A 327 1.19 -3.97 -15.58
CA GLU A 327 1.12 -5.42 -15.63
C GLU A 327 0.65 -6.03 -14.31
N SER A 328 1.25 -5.64 -13.17
CA SER A 328 0.84 -6.12 -11.84
C SER A 328 -0.63 -5.79 -11.54
N SER A 329 -1.05 -4.57 -11.87
CA SER A 329 -2.44 -4.14 -11.64
C SER A 329 -3.42 -4.78 -12.62
N ARG A 330 -2.99 -5.13 -13.84
CA ARG A 330 -3.81 -5.90 -14.79
C ARG A 330 -3.97 -7.35 -14.32
N GLU A 331 -2.91 -7.95 -13.78
CA GLU A 331 -3.01 -9.27 -13.15
C GLU A 331 -4.00 -9.25 -11.98
N GLY A 332 -3.92 -8.23 -11.11
CA GLY A 332 -4.93 -7.99 -10.07
C GLY A 332 -6.34 -7.87 -10.62
N PHE A 333 -6.53 -7.05 -11.64
CA PHE A 333 -7.83 -6.88 -12.28
C PHE A 333 -8.41 -8.19 -12.82
N ASN A 334 -7.57 -8.99 -13.48
CA ASN A 334 -7.97 -10.31 -13.96
C ASN A 334 -8.31 -11.25 -12.80
N ALA A 335 -7.56 -11.21 -11.69
CA ALA A 335 -7.89 -11.99 -10.50
C ALA A 335 -9.22 -11.55 -9.85
N MET A 336 -9.52 -10.25 -9.85
CA MET A 336 -10.84 -9.74 -9.42
C MET A 336 -11.97 -10.20 -10.35
N LEU A 337 -11.75 -10.18 -11.67
CA LEU A 337 -12.71 -10.75 -12.62
C LEU A 337 -12.92 -12.25 -12.41
N GLN A 338 -11.87 -13.00 -12.08
CA GLN A 338 -11.97 -14.42 -11.76
C GLN A 338 -12.87 -14.67 -10.54
N LEU A 339 -12.78 -13.85 -9.48
CA LEU A 339 -13.70 -13.93 -8.34
C LEU A 339 -15.17 -13.83 -8.77
N VAL A 340 -15.47 -12.89 -9.67
CA VAL A 340 -16.84 -12.64 -10.16
C VAL A 340 -17.31 -13.72 -11.15
N THR A 341 -16.45 -14.15 -12.07
CA THR A 341 -16.82 -15.12 -13.10
C THR A 341 -17.06 -16.53 -12.56
N ARG A 342 -16.37 -16.89 -11.45
CA ARG A 342 -16.54 -18.16 -10.71
C ARG A 342 -17.82 -18.23 -9.87
N ILE A 343 -18.57 -17.14 -9.75
CA ILE A 343 -19.89 -17.17 -9.11
C ILE A 343 -20.81 -18.07 -9.95
N GLN A 344 -21.16 -19.23 -9.40
CA GLN A 344 -22.16 -20.16 -9.93
C GLN A 344 -23.34 -20.14 -8.95
N GLU A 345 -24.34 -19.30 -9.22
CA GLU A 345 -25.43 -19.02 -8.27
C GLU A 345 -26.22 -20.27 -7.86
N ASP A 346 -26.28 -21.30 -8.72
CA ASP A 346 -26.99 -22.56 -8.44
C ASP A 346 -26.22 -23.51 -7.49
N GLU A 347 -24.88 -23.42 -7.45
CA GLU A 347 -24.01 -24.37 -6.73
C GLU A 347 -23.36 -23.75 -5.49
N THR A 348 -23.13 -22.44 -5.49
CA THR A 348 -22.40 -21.76 -4.43
C THR A 348 -23.34 -21.19 -3.37
N PRO A 349 -23.03 -21.35 -2.07
CA PRO A 349 -23.83 -20.74 -1.01
C PRO A 349 -23.93 -19.23 -1.21
N PRO A 350 -25.12 -18.61 -1.01
CA PRO A 350 -25.35 -17.20 -1.28
C PRO A 350 -24.40 -16.28 -0.50
N GLU A 351 -24.02 -16.66 0.73
CA GLU A 351 -23.03 -15.91 1.52
C GLU A 351 -21.66 -15.84 0.83
N VAL A 352 -21.21 -16.92 0.21
CA VAL A 352 -19.92 -16.97 -0.49
C VAL A 352 -19.98 -16.13 -1.77
N VAL A 353 -21.13 -16.17 -2.47
CA VAL A 353 -21.39 -15.34 -3.65
C VAL A 353 -21.28 -13.85 -3.30
N ASP A 354 -21.99 -13.43 -2.25
CA ASP A 354 -22.00 -12.04 -1.79
C ASP A 354 -20.62 -11.60 -1.29
N ARG A 355 -19.89 -12.46 -0.56
CA ARG A 355 -18.52 -12.17 -0.12
C ARG A 355 -17.53 -12.01 -1.28
N ARG A 356 -17.58 -12.88 -2.30
CA ARG A 356 -16.74 -12.76 -3.51
C ARG A 356 -17.03 -11.47 -4.27
N ALA A 357 -18.31 -11.17 -4.46
CA ALA A 357 -18.76 -9.95 -5.12
C ALA A 357 -18.31 -8.69 -4.37
N ALA A 358 -18.53 -8.65 -3.06
CA ALA A 358 -18.13 -7.54 -2.20
C ALA A 358 -16.61 -7.32 -2.23
N LEU A 359 -15.81 -8.38 -2.09
CA LEU A 359 -14.35 -8.27 -2.15
C LEU A 359 -13.86 -7.75 -3.50
N ALA A 360 -14.42 -8.24 -4.61
CA ALA A 360 -14.05 -7.79 -5.96
C ALA A 360 -14.36 -6.30 -6.18
N ILE A 361 -15.54 -5.84 -5.73
CA ILE A 361 -15.93 -4.42 -5.83
C ILE A 361 -15.06 -3.54 -4.95
N GLN A 362 -14.75 -3.96 -3.72
CA GLN A 362 -13.88 -3.25 -2.80
C GLN A 362 -12.47 -3.10 -3.37
N LEU A 363 -11.88 -4.16 -3.93
CA LEU A 363 -10.55 -4.06 -4.55
C LEU A 363 -10.59 -3.18 -5.81
N LEU A 364 -11.61 -3.32 -6.67
CA LEU A 364 -11.76 -2.52 -7.88
C LEU A 364 -11.86 -1.02 -7.57
N ARG A 365 -12.59 -0.67 -6.50
CA ARG A 365 -12.70 0.71 -6.05
C ARG A 365 -11.38 1.26 -5.51
N LEU A 366 -10.59 0.47 -4.77
CA LEU A 366 -9.23 0.89 -4.37
C LEU A 366 -8.35 1.16 -5.60
N PHE A 367 -8.43 0.34 -6.64
CA PHE A 367 -7.68 0.53 -7.88
C PHE A 367 -8.10 1.81 -8.61
N ASN A 368 -9.40 2.10 -8.60
CA ASN A 368 -9.93 3.34 -9.15
C ASN A 368 -9.51 4.57 -8.33
N THR A 369 -9.49 4.49 -7.00
CA THR A 369 -9.01 5.57 -6.11
C THR A 369 -7.53 5.86 -6.34
N LEU A 370 -6.73 4.83 -6.63
CA LEU A 370 -5.32 4.96 -7.02
C LEU A 370 -5.13 5.50 -8.45
N ASN A 371 -6.21 5.77 -9.20
CA ASN A 371 -6.20 6.20 -10.60
C ASN A 371 -5.40 5.27 -11.53
N ILE A 372 -5.35 3.98 -11.21
CA ILE A 372 -4.59 2.97 -11.97
C ILE A 372 -5.04 2.96 -13.44
N PHE A 373 -6.34 2.95 -13.67
CA PHE A 373 -6.92 2.84 -15.01
C PHE A 373 -6.75 4.12 -15.83
N GLU A 374 -6.96 5.29 -15.23
CA GLU A 374 -6.93 6.56 -15.97
C GLU A 374 -5.51 7.01 -16.32
N VAL A 375 -4.53 6.72 -15.47
CA VAL A 375 -3.17 7.29 -15.58
C VAL A 375 -2.15 6.26 -16.07
N PHE A 376 -2.23 5.02 -15.59
CA PHE A 376 -1.13 4.05 -15.75
C PHE A 376 -1.39 2.99 -16.82
N TRP A 377 -2.66 2.70 -17.12
CA TRP A 377 -2.98 1.71 -18.16
C TRP A 377 -2.87 2.32 -19.56
N PRO A 378 -2.13 1.67 -20.47
CA PRO A 378 -2.16 2.06 -21.87
C PRO A 378 -3.57 1.97 -22.45
N GLN A 379 -3.95 2.90 -23.32
CA GLN A 379 -5.28 2.98 -23.93
C GLN A 379 -5.73 1.65 -24.57
N TYR A 380 -4.84 0.97 -25.30
CA TYR A 380 -5.15 -0.30 -25.95
C TYR A 380 -5.45 -1.43 -24.93
N ILE A 381 -4.84 -1.39 -23.75
CA ILE A 381 -5.13 -2.34 -22.65
C ILE A 381 -6.52 -2.04 -22.07
N LEU A 382 -6.87 -0.77 -21.87
CA LEU A 382 -8.20 -0.38 -21.40
C LEU A 382 -9.29 -0.81 -22.38
N GLU A 383 -9.11 -0.56 -23.69
CA GLU A 383 -10.09 -0.89 -24.72
C GLU A 383 -10.30 -2.40 -24.88
N THR A 384 -9.20 -3.16 -24.90
CA THR A 384 -9.28 -4.63 -24.98
C THR A 384 -9.94 -5.24 -23.73
N THR A 385 -9.59 -4.74 -22.55
CA THR A 385 -10.17 -5.20 -21.28
C THR A 385 -11.64 -4.81 -21.18
N LEU A 386 -12.00 -3.59 -21.57
CA LEU A 386 -13.39 -3.13 -21.61
C LEU A 386 -14.24 -3.97 -22.57
N SER A 387 -13.70 -4.30 -23.75
CA SER A 387 -14.37 -5.18 -24.72
C SER A 387 -14.62 -6.56 -24.13
N HIS A 388 -13.61 -7.14 -23.46
CA HIS A 388 -13.75 -8.42 -22.78
C HIS A 388 -14.83 -8.40 -21.69
N VAL A 389 -14.78 -7.42 -20.78
CA VAL A 389 -15.78 -7.28 -19.71
C VAL A 389 -17.17 -7.03 -20.28
N THR A 390 -17.30 -6.23 -21.34
CA THR A 390 -18.60 -5.97 -21.99
C THR A 390 -19.20 -7.26 -22.56
N ASN A 391 -18.39 -8.13 -23.18
CA ASN A 391 -18.85 -9.43 -23.65
C ASN A 391 -19.33 -10.32 -22.49
N LEU A 392 -18.62 -10.32 -21.35
CA LEU A 392 -19.06 -11.06 -20.15
C LEU A 392 -20.37 -10.50 -19.58
N VAL A 393 -20.58 -9.18 -19.62
CA VAL A 393 -21.85 -8.54 -19.23
C VAL A 393 -22.98 -9.00 -20.14
N LEU A 394 -22.76 -9.07 -21.46
CA LEU A 394 -23.80 -9.52 -22.42
C LEU A 394 -24.17 -11.00 -22.24
N GLN A 395 -23.25 -11.81 -21.74
CA GLN A 395 -23.46 -13.23 -21.45
C GLN A 395 -24.11 -13.50 -20.09
N SER A 396 -24.15 -12.50 -19.21
CA SER A 396 -24.65 -12.65 -17.83
C SER A 396 -26.00 -11.95 -17.71
N ASP A 397 -26.93 -12.52 -16.94
CA ASP A 397 -28.17 -11.80 -16.63
C ASP A 397 -27.87 -10.62 -15.69
N THR A 398 -28.27 -9.43 -16.08
CA THR A 398 -28.05 -8.19 -15.32
C THR A 398 -28.72 -8.18 -13.94
N GLN A 399 -29.70 -9.06 -13.69
CA GLN A 399 -30.36 -9.17 -12.38
C GLN A 399 -29.55 -10.03 -11.38
N THR A 400 -28.60 -10.82 -11.87
CA THR A 400 -27.71 -11.67 -11.06
C THR A 400 -26.63 -10.83 -10.36
N VAL A 401 -26.09 -11.34 -9.25
CA VAL A 401 -24.98 -10.70 -8.52
C VAL A 401 -23.78 -10.55 -9.44
N LYS A 402 -23.50 -11.58 -10.24
CA LYS A 402 -22.46 -11.61 -11.25
C LYS A 402 -22.65 -10.52 -12.31
N GLY A 403 -23.85 -10.40 -12.88
CA GLY A 403 -24.18 -9.40 -13.88
C GLY A 403 -24.01 -7.97 -13.36
N ALA A 404 -24.49 -7.70 -12.14
CA ALA A 404 -24.34 -6.39 -11.49
C ALA A 404 -22.85 -6.04 -11.26
N CYS A 405 -22.04 -6.98 -10.77
CA CYS A 405 -20.60 -6.79 -10.60
C CYS A 405 -19.91 -6.48 -11.93
N LEU A 406 -20.12 -7.29 -12.97
CA LEU A 406 -19.52 -7.06 -14.28
C LEU A 406 -19.92 -5.71 -14.89
N ALA A 407 -21.15 -5.26 -14.65
CA ALA A 407 -21.61 -3.94 -15.08
C ALA A 407 -20.84 -2.80 -14.38
N ILE A 408 -20.51 -2.95 -13.09
CA ILE A 408 -19.65 -2.00 -12.35
C ILE A 408 -18.24 -1.95 -12.95
N PHE A 409 -17.65 -3.11 -13.24
CA PHE A 409 -16.33 -3.20 -13.89
C PHE A 409 -16.33 -2.46 -15.23
N ALA A 410 -17.35 -2.72 -16.08
CA ALA A 410 -17.48 -2.04 -17.36
C ALA A 410 -17.69 -0.53 -17.19
N ALA A 411 -18.46 -0.08 -16.20
CA ALA A 411 -18.69 1.34 -15.94
C ALA A 411 -17.41 2.09 -15.58
N ILE A 412 -16.58 1.53 -14.67
CA ILE A 412 -15.29 2.12 -14.28
C ILE A 412 -14.33 2.18 -15.48
N LEU A 413 -14.22 1.10 -16.26
CA LEU A 413 -13.37 1.10 -17.45
C LEU A 413 -13.84 2.09 -18.53
N ARG A 414 -15.15 2.19 -18.79
CA ARG A 414 -15.71 3.17 -19.74
C ARG A 414 -15.36 4.60 -19.33
N ARG A 415 -15.45 4.90 -18.03
CA ARG A 415 -15.03 6.21 -17.51
C ARG A 415 -13.55 6.46 -17.82
N ALA A 416 -12.68 5.50 -17.55
CA ALA A 416 -11.25 5.64 -17.83
C ALA A 416 -10.94 5.83 -19.32
N THR A 417 -11.65 5.14 -20.23
CA THR A 417 -11.44 5.28 -21.69
C THR A 417 -11.85 6.65 -22.26
N ARG A 418 -12.71 7.41 -21.57
CA ARG A 418 -13.10 8.77 -21.99
C ARG A 418 -11.97 9.79 -21.80
N GLY A 419 -10.86 9.36 -21.18
CA GLY A 419 -9.77 10.23 -20.78
C GLY A 419 -10.14 11.09 -19.57
N PRO A 420 -9.16 11.84 -19.03
CA PRO A 420 -9.43 12.81 -17.99
C PRO A 420 -10.47 13.80 -18.52
N THR A 421 -11.62 13.85 -17.87
CA THR A 421 -12.70 14.79 -18.18
C THR A 421 -12.09 16.18 -18.31
N GLN A 422 -12.16 16.74 -19.53
CA GLN A 422 -11.51 18.02 -19.85
C GLN A 422 -11.90 19.09 -18.81
N PRO A 423 -11.02 20.05 -18.49
CA PRO A 423 -11.27 21.10 -17.50
C PRO A 423 -12.51 21.98 -17.78
N ALA A 424 -13.18 21.80 -18.92
CA ALA A 424 -14.45 22.45 -19.24
C ALA A 424 -15.60 22.06 -18.28
N GLU A 425 -15.68 20.81 -17.80
CA GLU A 425 -16.68 20.41 -16.80
C GLU A 425 -16.42 21.05 -15.42
N LEU A 426 -15.14 21.28 -15.08
CA LEU A 426 -14.73 22.04 -13.90
C LEU A 426 -15.11 23.53 -13.98
N ALA A 427 -15.18 24.10 -15.18
CA ALA A 427 -15.64 25.47 -15.39
C ALA A 427 -17.17 25.60 -15.19
N VAL A 428 -17.93 24.55 -15.48
CA VAL A 428 -19.39 24.50 -15.23
C VAL A 428 -19.67 24.38 -13.73
N ALA A 429 -18.91 23.55 -13.00
CA ALA A 429 -19.03 23.45 -11.54
C ALA A 429 -18.66 24.76 -10.81
N ARG A 430 -17.70 25.54 -11.32
CA ARG A 430 -17.37 26.89 -10.80
C ARG A 430 -18.48 27.93 -11.03
N ARG A 431 -19.31 27.78 -12.06
CA ARG A 431 -20.45 28.69 -12.32
C ARG A 431 -21.65 28.42 -11.41
N ALA A 432 -21.75 27.23 -10.81
CA ALA A 432 -22.86 26.86 -9.94
C ALA A 432 -22.78 27.45 -8.51
N GLY A 433 -21.89 28.42 -8.24
CA GLY A 433 -21.83 29.14 -6.96
C GLY A 433 -21.38 28.31 -5.75
N SER A 434 -21.15 27.01 -5.91
CA SER A 434 -20.57 26.16 -4.87
C SER A 434 -19.10 26.55 -4.65
N ARG A 435 -18.81 27.16 -3.49
CA ARG A 435 -17.45 27.29 -2.93
C ARG A 435 -16.87 25.94 -2.47
N THR A 436 -17.34 24.83 -3.05
CA THR A 436 -16.67 23.55 -2.94
C THR A 436 -15.37 23.68 -3.70
N ILE A 437 -14.27 23.85 -2.97
CA ILE A 437 -12.93 23.69 -3.52
C ILE A 437 -12.87 22.24 -3.99
N PHE A 438 -13.13 22.03 -5.29
CA PHE A 438 -12.90 20.77 -5.96
C PHE A 438 -11.39 20.53 -5.93
N TYR A 439 -10.91 19.93 -4.84
CA TYR A 439 -9.69 19.16 -4.87
C TYR A 439 -10.00 17.94 -5.74
N ARG A 440 -9.79 18.09 -7.06
CA ARG A 440 -9.28 16.97 -7.87
C ARG A 440 -7.76 17.08 -7.76
N PRO A 441 -7.08 16.35 -6.87
CA PRO A 441 -5.67 16.60 -6.58
C PRO A 441 -4.70 16.28 -7.74
N TRP A 442 -5.19 15.89 -8.93
CA TRP A 442 -4.42 15.00 -9.82
C TRP A 442 -4.39 15.36 -11.31
N LEU A 443 -4.87 16.54 -11.73
CA LEU A 443 -4.81 16.96 -13.14
C LEU A 443 -4.15 18.32 -13.32
N GLN A 444 -2.88 18.43 -12.91
CA GLN A 444 -1.97 19.41 -13.50
C GLN A 444 -0.99 18.68 -14.44
N PRO A 445 -0.82 19.14 -15.69
CA PRO A 445 0.10 18.51 -16.62
C PRO A 445 1.54 18.67 -16.12
N VAL A 446 2.20 17.53 -15.89
CA VAL A 446 3.60 17.36 -15.42
C VAL A 446 4.59 18.29 -16.14
N ARG A 447 4.32 18.69 -17.39
CA ARG A 447 5.16 19.62 -18.15
C ARG A 447 5.38 20.99 -17.49
N ARG A 448 4.37 21.58 -16.82
CA ARG A 448 4.55 22.90 -16.17
C ARG A 448 5.36 22.83 -14.87
N ASN A 449 5.28 21.73 -14.15
CA ASN A 449 6.01 21.55 -12.90
C ASN A 449 7.50 21.27 -13.14
N VAL A 450 7.85 20.59 -14.23
CA VAL A 450 9.26 20.42 -14.65
C VAL A 450 9.88 21.77 -15.04
N GLU A 451 9.16 22.62 -15.77
CA GLU A 451 9.65 23.96 -16.14
C GLU A 451 9.81 24.89 -14.94
N MET A 452 8.87 24.88 -13.98
CA MET A 452 8.98 25.66 -12.75
C MET A 452 10.06 25.12 -11.78
N ALA A 453 10.22 23.81 -11.66
CA ALA A 453 11.29 23.19 -10.88
C ALA A 453 12.68 23.51 -11.46
N LEU A 454 12.82 23.50 -12.79
CA LEU A 454 14.05 23.94 -13.46
C LEU A 454 14.32 25.42 -13.24
N ALA A 455 13.28 26.28 -13.30
CA ALA A 455 13.43 27.71 -13.03
C ALA A 455 13.83 28.01 -11.57
N ASN A 456 13.27 27.28 -10.59
CA ASN A 456 13.64 27.41 -9.18
C ASN A 456 15.04 26.86 -8.89
N ASN A 457 15.41 25.72 -9.48
CA ASN A 457 16.77 25.18 -9.36
C ASN A 457 17.82 26.13 -9.95
N PHE A 458 17.50 26.83 -11.04
CA PHE A 458 18.37 27.88 -11.58
C PHE A 458 18.52 29.08 -10.63
N ARG A 459 17.44 29.49 -9.95
CA ARG A 459 17.48 30.59 -8.96
C ARG A 459 18.30 30.20 -7.73
N ILE A 460 18.12 28.99 -7.21
CA ILE A 460 18.88 28.47 -6.06
C ILE A 460 20.36 28.29 -6.42
N ALA A 461 20.68 27.78 -7.61
CA ALA A 461 22.06 27.67 -8.09
C ALA A 461 22.74 29.04 -8.25
N ARG A 462 21.99 30.06 -8.71
CA ARG A 462 22.49 31.44 -8.82
C ARG A 462 22.72 32.08 -7.45
N ALA A 463 21.82 31.85 -6.49
CA ALA A 463 21.99 32.31 -5.11
C ALA A 463 23.20 31.63 -4.42
N LYS A 464 23.38 30.32 -4.62
CA LYS A 464 24.57 29.59 -4.12
C LYS A 464 25.87 30.11 -4.71
N ARG A 465 25.91 30.42 -6.01
CA ARG A 465 27.10 31.04 -6.64
C ARG A 465 27.38 32.45 -6.10
N PHE A 466 26.33 33.23 -5.85
CA PHE A 466 26.47 34.59 -5.32
C PHE A 466 26.99 34.61 -3.87
N LEU A 467 26.50 33.69 -3.02
CA LEU A 467 26.98 33.54 -1.64
C LEU A 467 28.39 32.96 -1.56
N CYS A 468 28.72 31.99 -2.42
CA CYS A 468 30.06 31.42 -2.50
C CYS A 468 31.11 32.46 -2.97
N ALA A 469 30.73 33.40 -3.84
CA ALA A 469 31.59 34.52 -4.24
C ALA A 469 31.83 35.55 -3.12
N ARG A 470 31.00 35.56 -2.06
CA ARG A 470 31.14 36.44 -0.90
C ARG A 470 31.84 35.79 0.29
N GLY A 471 32.20 34.51 0.20
CA GLY A 471 32.82 33.78 1.33
C GLY A 471 31.87 33.52 2.50
N GLU A 472 30.56 33.68 2.32
CA GLU A 472 29.56 33.43 3.35
C GLU A 472 29.14 31.95 3.35
N GLN A 473 29.15 31.32 4.53
CA GLN A 473 28.68 29.93 4.68
C GLN A 473 27.15 29.87 4.60
N TYR A 474 26.65 28.98 3.74
CA TYR A 474 25.21 28.75 3.58
C TYR A 474 24.67 27.94 4.78
N THR A 475 23.89 28.59 5.64
CA THR A 475 23.07 27.93 6.67
C THR A 475 21.63 27.75 6.16
N PRO A 476 21.13 26.52 5.99
CA PRO A 476 19.73 26.29 5.62
C PRO A 476 18.85 26.61 6.85
N GLY A 477 18.20 27.77 6.86
CA GLY A 477 17.27 28.15 7.93
C GLY A 477 17.07 29.66 8.15
N ALA A 478 17.98 30.51 7.68
CA ALA A 478 17.95 31.95 7.99
C ALA A 478 16.99 32.81 7.14
N PHE A 479 16.21 32.22 6.22
CA PHE A 479 15.42 32.99 5.24
C PHE A 479 13.97 33.28 5.63
N LEU A 480 13.46 32.74 6.74
CA LEU A 480 12.06 32.92 7.14
C LEU A 480 11.81 34.04 8.16
N ASP A 481 12.83 34.54 8.87
CA ASP A 481 12.65 35.52 9.95
C ASP A 481 12.92 36.99 9.59
N ARG A 482 13.19 37.32 8.32
CA ARG A 482 13.40 38.71 7.90
C ARG A 482 12.67 39.07 6.61
N ALA A 483 11.35 39.16 6.69
CA ALA A 483 10.54 39.88 5.73
C ALA A 483 9.47 40.72 6.44
N VAL A 484 9.92 41.73 7.21
CA VAL A 484 9.09 42.89 7.56
C VAL A 484 9.40 43.97 6.52
N PHE A 485 8.48 44.20 5.59
CA PHE A 485 8.52 45.36 4.70
C PHE A 485 7.76 46.53 5.36
N PRO A 486 8.31 47.76 5.37
CA PRO A 486 7.50 48.95 5.61
C PRO A 486 6.72 49.32 4.34
N ARG A 487 5.60 50.02 4.55
CA ARG A 487 4.52 50.35 3.60
C ARG A 487 4.97 50.90 2.24
#